data_AF-A0A2V6QTS7-F1
#
_entry.id   AF-A0A2V6QTS7-F1
#
_cell.length_a   1.000
_cell.length_b   1.000
_cell.length_c   1.000
_cell.angle_alpha   90.00
_cell.angle_beta   90.00
_cell.angle_gamma   90.00
#
_symmetry.space_group_name_H-M   'P 1'
#
loop_
_entity.id
_entity.type
_entity.pdbx_description
1 polymer ?
#
loop_
_entity_poly.entity_id
_entity_poly.type
_entity_poly.pdbx_seq_one_letter_code
_entity_poly.pdbx_strand_id
1 'polypeptide(L)'
;MRGRIVRVVSALAAIAALGVLVNVGTLAADNNDNDNNGGQHRPPQTLPQGFETHRELLHDAIRSDEAPENSAWILESTRFMGVPFRSFMPDRGDKPTVDLPVNVGIIKGPDGKLGLYDSGWKQLHYIFDLNTSCCWAPIRQQMTAIGLNPNDVEWIVIGHGHWDHAGQISEFPNAILYVQKEELKQIDFFLNYPSTFDGGHISRVNTDPGGCARSPVCGYPPQTVNEILGKVLGGKAHIVDGRHEIRRGVIIHPAFRGHTYGSQLLQVNTPRGQLVFGSDTYSSWEGIRDWNVANIQQTDTIQQMLAYEKCYVLTSRPGDMSFHNCVSAHEPISYTAGYPLTSNWWLIPGGNCSRAAELTLANGEGTHVPNPPPRGACTPVIPPH
;
A
#
# COMPACT_ATOMS: atom_id res chain seq x y z
N MET A 1 19.54 34.14 64.19
CA MET A 1 18.64 33.18 64.88
C MET A 1 18.96 31.76 64.39
N ARG A 2 18.55 30.73 65.16
CA ARG A 2 18.70 29.28 64.88
C ARG A 2 18.19 28.90 63.46
N GLY A 3 18.61 27.80 62.80
CA GLY A 3 19.44 26.65 63.19
C GLY A 3 19.75 25.74 61.97
N ARG A 4 20.38 24.58 62.18
CA ARG A 4 21.07 23.73 61.16
C ARG A 4 20.50 22.28 61.16
N ILE A 5 21.00 21.39 60.28
CA ILE A 5 20.93 19.88 60.31
C ILE A 5 19.67 19.27 59.61
N VAL A 6 19.72 18.59 58.45
CA VAL A 6 20.27 17.27 57.97
C VAL A 6 19.17 16.18 57.80
N ARG A 7 19.34 15.31 56.79
CA ARG A 7 18.45 14.22 56.30
C ARG A 7 18.28 13.03 57.28
N VAL A 8 17.20 12.25 57.09
CA VAL A 8 17.06 10.75 57.02
C VAL A 8 15.54 10.45 56.91
N VAL A 9 14.99 10.08 55.76
CA VAL A 9 14.73 8.71 55.20
C VAL A 9 13.78 7.82 56.03
N SER A 10 12.63 7.46 55.42
CA SER A 10 11.78 6.23 55.54
C SER A 10 10.28 6.60 55.50
N ALA A 11 9.32 5.78 55.02
CA ALA A 11 9.22 4.75 53.97
C ALA A 11 7.73 4.30 53.89
N LEU A 12 7.23 3.84 52.73
CA LEU A 12 5.88 3.23 52.52
C LEU A 12 4.68 4.20 52.78
N ALA A 13 3.43 4.02 52.34
CA ALA A 13 2.75 3.28 51.24
C ALA A 13 1.25 3.74 51.27
N ALA A 14 0.39 3.61 50.24
CA ALA A 14 0.46 3.40 48.79
C ALA A 14 -0.99 3.57 48.21
N ILE A 15 -1.20 3.39 46.89
CA ILE A 15 -2.53 3.37 46.20
C ILE A 15 -3.17 4.78 46.08
N ALA A 16 -3.76 5.24 44.96
CA ALA A 16 -4.16 4.57 43.70
C ALA A 16 -3.57 5.24 42.45
N ALA A 17 -3.27 4.43 41.43
CA ALA A 17 -3.12 4.93 40.07
C ALA A 17 -4.50 4.98 39.39
N LEU A 18 -5.04 6.19 39.19
CA LEU A 18 -6.00 6.41 38.11
C LEU A 18 -5.22 6.91 36.90
N GLY A 19 -5.15 6.08 35.86
CA GLY A 19 -4.59 6.49 34.58
C GLY A 19 -5.46 7.59 33.98
N VAL A 20 -4.85 8.76 33.75
CA VAL A 20 -5.48 9.82 32.95
C VAL A 20 -5.47 9.35 31.51
N LEU A 21 -6.60 8.81 31.05
CA LEU A 21 -6.87 8.64 29.63
C LEU A 21 -6.89 10.04 29.00
N VAL A 22 -5.84 10.36 28.25
CA VAL A 22 -5.78 11.59 27.46
C VAL A 22 -6.75 11.41 26.30
N ASN A 23 -7.91 12.05 26.40
CA ASN A 23 -8.90 12.07 25.34
C ASN A 23 -8.43 12.99 24.20
N VAL A 24 -7.50 12.49 23.37
CA VAL A 24 -7.08 13.16 22.14
C VAL A 24 -8.21 12.98 21.13
N GLY A 25 -8.86 14.07 20.77
CA GLY A 25 -9.95 14.07 19.79
C GLY A 25 -9.46 13.83 18.37
N THR A 26 -9.12 12.58 18.04
CA THR A 26 -9.25 12.07 16.67
C THR A 26 -10.75 11.97 16.31
N LEU A 27 -11.06 11.81 15.02
CA LEU A 27 -12.43 11.59 14.56
C LEU A 27 -12.90 10.20 15.01
N ALA A 28 -13.39 10.11 16.25
CA ALA A 28 -13.76 8.84 16.86
C ALA A 28 -15.02 8.26 16.21
N ALA A 29 -14.83 7.46 15.15
CA ALA A 29 -15.79 6.47 14.68
C ALA A 29 -15.92 5.34 15.72
N ASP A 30 -16.61 5.69 16.80
CA ASP A 30 -17.14 4.86 17.89
C ASP A 30 -16.13 3.98 18.68
N ASN A 31 -15.84 4.42 19.92
CA ASN A 31 -15.08 3.65 20.92
C ASN A 31 -15.97 3.07 22.03
N ASN A 32 -17.30 3.22 21.97
CA ASN A 32 -18.22 2.81 23.04
C ASN A 32 -19.17 1.68 22.59
N ASP A 33 -18.64 0.46 22.51
CA ASP A 33 -19.41 -0.78 22.32
C ASP A 33 -20.26 -1.13 23.56
N ASN A 34 -21.33 -0.36 23.77
CA ASN A 34 -22.50 -0.74 24.55
C ASN A 34 -23.74 -0.29 23.78
N ASP A 35 -24.22 -1.10 22.83
CA ASP A 35 -25.68 -1.26 22.65
C ASP A 35 -26.08 -2.40 21.70
N ASN A 36 -27.08 -3.17 22.13
CA ASN A 36 -27.70 -4.27 21.37
C ASN A 36 -28.69 -3.77 20.29
N ASN A 37 -28.46 -2.58 19.69
CA ASN A 37 -29.45 -1.86 18.89
C ASN A 37 -28.94 -1.44 17.49
N GLY A 38 -28.63 -2.44 16.65
CA GLY A 38 -28.98 -2.45 15.21
C GLY A 38 -28.53 -1.31 14.28
N GLY A 39 -27.69 -0.36 14.71
CA GLY A 39 -27.35 0.84 13.96
C GLY A 39 -25.94 1.34 14.28
N GLN A 40 -24.94 0.73 13.66
CA GLN A 40 -23.56 1.25 13.70
C GLN A 40 -23.52 2.66 13.09
N HIS A 41 -22.89 3.62 13.77
CA HIS A 41 -22.59 4.96 13.23
C HIS A 41 -21.45 4.89 12.20
N ARG A 42 -21.64 4.07 11.15
CA ARG A 42 -20.74 4.04 10.00
C ARG A 42 -20.81 5.40 9.27
N PRO A 43 -19.67 5.91 8.75
CA PRO A 43 -19.69 7.01 7.80
C PRO A 43 -20.63 6.70 6.63
N PRO A 44 -21.37 7.70 6.11
CA PRO A 44 -22.25 7.49 4.97
C PRO A 44 -21.51 6.87 3.79
N GLN A 45 -22.19 6.03 3.02
CA GLN A 45 -21.67 5.34 1.83
C GLN A 45 -20.61 4.23 2.09
N THR A 46 -20.11 4.04 3.32
CA THR A 46 -19.26 2.89 3.65
C THR A 46 -20.07 1.60 3.66
N LEU A 47 -19.63 0.60 2.86
CA LEU A 47 -20.27 -0.71 2.80
C LEU A 47 -20.03 -1.50 4.12
N PRO A 48 -20.98 -2.34 4.58
CA PRO A 48 -20.86 -3.04 5.85
C PRO A 48 -19.57 -3.85 6.02
N GLN A 49 -19.15 -4.53 4.95
CA GLN A 49 -17.96 -5.36 4.86
C GLN A 49 -16.68 -4.57 4.53
N GLY A 50 -16.78 -3.25 4.31
CA GLY A 50 -15.63 -2.34 4.16
C GLY A 50 -15.25 -1.59 5.45
N PHE A 51 -16.15 -1.57 6.44
CA PHE A 51 -15.94 -0.91 7.72
C PHE A 51 -15.33 -1.86 8.75
N GLU A 52 -14.28 -1.41 9.43
CA GLU A 52 -13.63 -2.10 10.54
C GLU A 52 -13.45 -1.08 11.68
N THR A 53 -13.85 -1.44 12.89
CA THR A 53 -13.72 -0.60 14.08
C THR A 53 -12.28 -0.55 14.57
N HIS A 54 -11.92 0.49 15.34
CA HIS A 54 -10.63 0.54 16.02
C HIS A 54 -10.37 -0.68 16.93
N ARG A 55 -11.41 -1.23 17.57
CA ARG A 55 -11.30 -2.45 18.39
C ARG A 55 -10.93 -3.67 17.56
N GLU A 56 -11.50 -3.84 16.37
CA GLU A 56 -11.18 -4.94 15.46
C GLU A 56 -9.75 -4.83 14.91
N LEU A 57 -9.35 -3.63 14.50
CA LEU A 57 -7.99 -3.33 14.03
C LEU A 57 -6.93 -3.56 15.13
N LEU A 58 -7.17 -3.07 16.35
CA LEU A 58 -6.28 -3.32 17.49
C LEU A 58 -6.19 -4.81 17.85
N HIS A 59 -7.31 -5.53 17.80
CA HIS A 59 -7.34 -6.98 18.04
C HIS A 59 -6.52 -7.75 16.98
N ASP A 60 -6.51 -7.29 15.73
CA ASP A 60 -5.69 -7.84 14.66
C ASP A 60 -4.21 -7.50 14.78
N ALA A 61 -3.86 -6.28 15.16
CA ALA A 61 -2.48 -5.90 15.48
C ALA A 61 -1.93 -6.75 16.63
N ILE A 62 -2.65 -6.82 17.76
CA ILE A 62 -2.25 -7.59 18.95
C ILE A 62 -2.11 -9.09 18.63
N ARG A 63 -3.07 -9.69 17.91
CA ARG A 63 -2.95 -11.11 17.50
C ARG A 63 -1.79 -11.34 16.54
N SER A 64 -1.46 -10.35 15.71
CA SER A 64 -0.37 -10.43 14.74
C SER A 64 1.00 -10.24 15.37
N ASP A 65 1.13 -9.53 16.50
CA ASP A 65 2.41 -9.43 17.23
C ASP A 65 2.92 -10.80 17.73
N GLU A 66 2.02 -11.77 17.98
CA GLU A 66 2.39 -13.16 18.28
C GLU A 66 2.67 -14.00 17.02
N ALA A 67 2.44 -13.49 15.82
CA ALA A 67 2.60 -14.24 14.58
C ALA A 67 4.07 -14.42 14.18
N PRO A 68 4.41 -15.41 13.34
CA PRO A 68 5.74 -15.48 12.75
C PRO A 68 6.09 -14.19 12.00
N GLU A 69 7.26 -13.64 12.32
CA GLU A 69 7.80 -12.44 11.69
C GLU A 69 8.16 -12.69 10.22
N ASN A 70 7.97 -11.68 9.38
CA ASN A 70 8.29 -11.75 7.95
C ASN A 70 9.40 -10.76 7.61
N SER A 71 10.26 -11.14 6.65
CA SER A 71 11.14 -10.18 5.98
C SER A 71 10.34 -9.45 4.89
N ALA A 72 10.67 -8.18 4.64
CA ALA A 72 9.99 -7.38 3.63
C ALA A 72 10.94 -6.43 2.87
N TRP A 73 10.72 -6.33 1.56
CA TRP A 73 11.39 -5.43 0.64
C TRP A 73 10.38 -4.65 -0.19
N ILE A 74 10.85 -3.62 -0.88
CA ILE A 74 10.10 -2.88 -1.89
C ILE A 74 10.94 -2.79 -3.17
N LEU A 75 10.30 -2.92 -4.33
CA LEU A 75 10.92 -2.77 -5.65
C LEU A 75 10.21 -1.70 -6.47
N GLU A 76 10.96 -0.83 -7.13
CA GLU A 76 10.43 0.13 -8.10
C GLU A 76 10.23 -0.54 -9.46
N SER A 77 8.99 -0.95 -9.78
CA SER A 77 8.64 -1.55 -11.08
C SER A 77 8.94 -0.63 -12.27
N THR A 78 8.72 0.66 -12.10
CA THR A 78 8.84 1.75 -13.08
C THR A 78 8.65 3.08 -12.34
N ARG A 79 8.70 4.22 -13.04
CA ARG A 79 8.49 5.54 -12.45
C ARG A 79 7.72 6.44 -13.42
N PHE A 80 6.62 7.04 -12.96
CA PHE A 80 5.98 8.14 -13.67
C PHE A 80 6.86 9.38 -13.58
N MET A 81 6.99 10.10 -14.68
CA MET A 81 7.88 11.26 -14.81
C MET A 81 7.07 12.51 -15.12
N GLY A 82 7.33 13.60 -14.40
CA GLY A 82 6.72 14.90 -14.69
C GLY A 82 5.22 14.99 -14.44
N VAL A 83 4.65 14.15 -13.56
CA VAL A 83 3.22 14.17 -13.18
C VAL A 83 2.86 15.55 -12.62
N PRO A 84 1.80 16.22 -13.08
CA PRO A 84 1.38 17.52 -12.54
C PRO A 84 1.16 17.43 -11.03
N PHE A 85 1.86 18.25 -10.23
CA PHE A 85 1.86 18.04 -8.77
C PHE A 85 0.46 18.16 -8.17
N ARG A 86 -0.35 19.07 -8.71
CA ARG A 86 -1.74 19.31 -8.28
C ARG A 86 -2.73 18.19 -8.63
N SER A 87 -2.41 17.27 -9.55
CA SER A 87 -3.25 16.07 -9.75
C SER A 87 -2.89 14.95 -8.77
N PHE A 88 -1.70 14.98 -8.19
CA PHE A 88 -1.27 14.04 -7.14
C PHE A 88 -1.62 14.56 -5.74
N MET A 89 -1.23 15.78 -5.39
CA MET A 89 -1.53 16.45 -4.13
C MET A 89 -2.16 17.82 -4.41
N PRO A 90 -3.50 17.96 -4.49
CA PRO A 90 -4.14 19.25 -4.76
C PRO A 90 -3.90 20.28 -3.64
N ASP A 91 -3.81 19.81 -2.39
CA ASP A 91 -3.76 20.64 -1.18
C ASP A 91 -2.35 21.20 -0.86
N ARG A 92 -1.30 20.61 -1.44
CA ARG A 92 0.10 21.07 -1.34
C ARG A 92 0.53 21.61 -2.70
N GLY A 93 0.62 22.93 -2.86
CA GLY A 93 0.46 23.54 -4.20
C GLY A 93 1.44 24.63 -4.63
N ASP A 94 2.75 24.34 -4.73
CA ASP A 94 3.75 25.27 -5.31
C ASP A 94 4.67 24.65 -6.38
N LYS A 95 4.83 23.31 -6.39
CA LYS A 95 5.67 22.60 -7.36
C LYS A 95 4.89 22.37 -8.67
N PRO A 96 5.49 22.51 -9.87
CA PRO A 96 4.78 22.25 -11.12
C PRO A 96 4.53 20.74 -11.34
N THR A 97 5.56 19.91 -11.13
CA THR A 97 5.53 18.47 -11.42
C THR A 97 6.27 17.64 -10.38
N VAL A 98 6.02 16.32 -10.38
CA VAL A 98 6.67 15.34 -9.52
C VAL A 98 6.87 14.02 -10.27
N ASP A 99 7.93 13.30 -9.90
CA ASP A 99 8.16 11.94 -10.37
C ASP A 99 7.71 10.98 -9.28
N LEU A 100 6.94 9.95 -9.65
CA LEU A 100 6.31 9.02 -8.72
C LEU A 100 6.84 7.60 -8.98
N PRO A 101 7.51 6.94 -8.01
CA PRO A 101 7.93 5.55 -8.17
C PRO A 101 6.68 4.65 -8.20
N VAL A 102 6.71 3.55 -8.97
CA VAL A 102 5.69 2.50 -8.89
C VAL A 102 6.26 1.37 -8.04
N ASN A 103 5.91 1.34 -6.75
CA ASN A 103 6.48 0.42 -5.78
C ASN A 103 5.67 -0.89 -5.63
N VAL A 104 6.36 -2.02 -5.64
CA VAL A 104 5.84 -3.37 -5.37
C VAL A 104 6.42 -3.88 -4.06
N GLY A 105 5.58 -4.36 -3.15
CA GLY A 105 6.00 -4.99 -1.90
C GLY A 105 6.36 -6.46 -2.10
N ILE A 106 7.44 -6.93 -1.47
CA ILE A 106 7.78 -8.36 -1.40
C ILE A 106 7.82 -8.77 0.07
N ILE A 107 7.13 -9.86 0.42
CA ILE A 107 7.02 -10.42 1.75
C ILE A 107 7.60 -11.83 1.72
N LYS A 108 8.57 -12.16 2.57
CA LYS A 108 9.09 -13.52 2.75
C LYS A 108 8.67 -14.08 4.11
N GLY A 109 7.98 -15.21 4.07
CA GLY A 109 7.59 -15.96 5.27
C GLY A 109 8.75 -16.74 5.89
N PRO A 110 8.56 -17.22 7.13
CA PRO A 110 9.54 -18.06 7.85
C PRO A 110 9.77 -19.43 7.18
N ASP A 111 8.86 -19.84 6.31
CA ASP A 111 8.92 -21.01 5.43
C ASP A 111 9.72 -20.76 4.14
N GLY A 112 10.25 -19.55 3.97
CA GLY A 112 10.95 -19.10 2.77
C GLY A 112 10.03 -18.73 1.60
N LYS A 113 8.70 -18.86 1.74
CA LYS A 113 7.74 -18.56 0.68
C LYS A 113 7.51 -17.08 0.53
N LEU A 114 7.30 -16.65 -0.72
CA LEU A 114 7.14 -15.25 -1.08
C LEU A 114 5.67 -14.92 -1.34
N GLY A 115 5.30 -13.72 -0.94
CA GLY A 115 4.10 -13.03 -1.38
C GLY A 115 4.47 -11.69 -1.99
N LEU A 116 3.65 -11.23 -2.93
CA LEU A 116 3.74 -9.88 -3.46
C LEU A 116 2.55 -9.04 -2.99
N TYR A 117 2.82 -7.77 -2.77
CA TYR A 117 1.80 -6.73 -2.68
C TYR A 117 1.95 -5.80 -3.88
N ASP A 118 0.91 -5.74 -4.70
CA ASP A 118 0.94 -5.33 -6.10
C ASP A 118 1.90 -6.17 -6.97
N SER A 119 1.93 -5.90 -8.27
CA SER A 119 2.71 -6.64 -9.27
C SER A 119 3.44 -5.74 -10.27
N GLY A 120 3.33 -4.42 -10.13
CA GLY A 120 3.95 -3.47 -11.05
C GLY A 120 3.22 -3.38 -12.38
N TRP A 121 3.86 -2.72 -13.34
CA TRP A 121 3.29 -2.37 -14.65
C TRP A 121 3.90 -3.24 -15.76
N LYS A 122 3.14 -3.68 -16.78
CA LYS A 122 3.66 -4.44 -17.95
C LYS A 122 3.25 -3.92 -19.31
N GLN A 123 2.29 -3.00 -19.36
CA GLN A 123 1.64 -2.56 -20.58
C GLN A 123 2.56 -1.54 -21.29
N LEU A 124 3.66 -2.01 -21.89
CA LEU A 124 4.82 -1.18 -22.27
C LEU A 124 4.48 -0.03 -23.23
N HIS A 125 3.62 -0.24 -24.23
CA HIS A 125 3.08 0.84 -25.09
C HIS A 125 2.34 1.91 -24.26
N TYR A 126 1.62 1.50 -23.21
CA TYR A 126 0.97 2.42 -22.28
C TYR A 126 1.99 3.15 -21.37
N ILE A 127 3.15 2.53 -21.06
CA ILE A 127 4.26 3.16 -20.31
C ILE A 127 4.96 4.25 -21.14
N PHE A 128 5.30 3.95 -22.40
CA PHE A 128 6.28 4.72 -23.17
C PHE A 128 5.69 5.56 -24.32
N ASP A 129 4.57 5.14 -24.93
CA ASP A 129 3.95 5.86 -26.04
C ASP A 129 2.76 6.72 -25.61
N LEU A 130 2.09 6.35 -24.51
CA LEU A 130 0.85 6.99 -24.03
C LEU A 130 1.00 7.72 -22.68
N ASN A 131 2.12 7.52 -21.98
CA ASN A 131 2.42 8.14 -20.70
C ASN A 131 3.90 8.58 -20.66
N THR A 132 4.24 9.47 -19.74
CA THR A 132 5.63 9.90 -19.52
C THR A 132 6.20 9.08 -18.37
N SER A 133 6.92 8.01 -18.66
CA SER A 133 7.48 7.11 -17.65
C SER A 133 8.87 6.59 -17.99
N CYS A 134 9.59 6.11 -16.99
CA CYS A 134 10.95 5.56 -17.15
C CYS A 134 11.14 4.27 -16.36
N CYS A 135 12.37 3.76 -16.47
CA CYS A 135 12.96 2.95 -15.40
C CYS A 135 12.27 1.61 -15.14
N TRP A 136 11.79 0.98 -16.22
CA TRP A 136 11.06 -0.29 -16.17
C TRP A 136 11.98 -1.50 -16.35
N ALA A 137 11.74 -2.54 -15.55
CA ALA A 137 12.26 -3.90 -15.76
C ALA A 137 11.26 -4.96 -15.24
N PRO A 138 11.23 -6.20 -15.78
CA PRO A 138 10.35 -7.26 -15.30
C PRO A 138 10.61 -7.57 -13.82
N ILE A 139 9.56 -7.65 -12.99
CA ILE A 139 9.69 -7.87 -11.54
C ILE A 139 10.41 -9.20 -11.26
N ARG A 140 10.17 -10.26 -12.04
CA ARG A 140 10.91 -11.52 -11.89
C ARG A 140 12.43 -11.36 -12.02
N GLN A 141 12.88 -10.52 -12.97
CA GLN A 141 14.30 -10.23 -13.17
C GLN A 141 14.83 -9.40 -12.00
N GLN A 142 14.08 -8.38 -11.56
CA GLN A 142 14.45 -7.55 -10.41
C GLN A 142 14.59 -8.39 -9.12
N MET A 143 13.63 -9.27 -8.83
CA MET A 143 13.69 -10.23 -7.72
C MET A 143 14.96 -11.09 -7.78
N THR A 144 15.26 -11.66 -8.95
CA THR A 144 16.47 -12.48 -9.14
C THR A 144 17.74 -11.66 -8.90
N ALA A 145 17.79 -10.42 -9.37
CA ALA A 145 18.91 -9.50 -9.21
C ALA A 145 19.14 -9.04 -7.76
N ILE A 146 18.12 -9.12 -6.89
CA ILE A 146 18.25 -8.92 -5.44
C ILE A 146 18.37 -10.23 -4.65
N GLY A 147 18.58 -11.38 -5.31
CA GLY A 147 18.78 -12.67 -4.63
C GLY A 147 17.52 -13.35 -4.11
N LEU A 148 16.33 -12.98 -4.60
CA LEU A 148 15.07 -13.66 -4.32
C LEU A 148 14.64 -14.50 -5.54
N ASN A 149 14.13 -15.71 -5.29
CA ASN A 149 13.65 -16.61 -6.35
C ASN A 149 12.18 -16.32 -6.70
N PRO A 150 11.87 -15.79 -7.89
CA PRO A 150 10.49 -15.46 -8.30
C PRO A 150 9.60 -16.69 -8.54
N ASN A 151 10.11 -17.92 -8.38
CA ASN A 151 9.30 -19.14 -8.38
C ASN A 151 8.71 -19.47 -7.00
N ASP A 152 9.22 -18.87 -5.92
CA ASP A 152 8.72 -19.09 -4.56
C ASP A 152 7.53 -18.16 -4.22
N VAL A 153 7.05 -17.36 -5.18
CA VAL A 153 5.85 -16.54 -5.04
C VAL A 153 4.60 -17.42 -5.09
N GLU A 154 3.91 -17.54 -3.96
CA GLU A 154 2.70 -18.36 -3.82
C GLU A 154 1.41 -17.53 -3.82
N TRP A 155 1.49 -16.23 -3.53
CA TRP A 155 0.34 -15.33 -3.53
C TRP A 155 0.71 -13.91 -3.96
N ILE A 156 -0.27 -13.21 -4.54
CA ILE A 156 -0.21 -11.79 -4.90
C ILE A 156 -1.47 -11.15 -4.35
N VAL A 157 -1.33 -10.14 -3.49
CA VAL A 157 -2.43 -9.24 -3.15
C VAL A 157 -2.27 -8.01 -4.03
N ILE A 158 -3.23 -7.71 -4.91
CA ILE A 158 -3.26 -6.39 -5.54
C ILE A 158 -4.03 -5.45 -4.63
N GLY A 159 -3.46 -4.32 -4.24
CA GLY A 159 -4.18 -3.30 -3.50
C GLY A 159 -5.36 -2.79 -4.31
N HIS A 160 -5.20 -2.69 -5.63
CA HIS A 160 -6.28 -2.41 -6.57
C HIS A 160 -5.89 -2.81 -8.02
N GLY A 161 -6.82 -2.68 -8.97
CA GLY A 161 -6.69 -3.23 -10.32
C GLY A 161 -6.12 -2.33 -11.42
N HIS A 162 -5.50 -1.17 -11.12
CA HIS A 162 -4.90 -0.33 -12.15
C HIS A 162 -3.64 -0.96 -12.76
N TRP A 163 -3.25 -0.49 -13.95
CA TRP A 163 -2.22 -1.06 -14.81
C TRP A 163 -0.84 -1.24 -14.16
N ASP A 164 -0.51 -0.39 -13.19
CA ASP A 164 0.77 -0.31 -12.50
C ASP A 164 0.81 -1.08 -11.17
N HIS A 165 -0.33 -1.64 -10.77
CA HIS A 165 -0.49 -2.50 -9.61
C HIS A 165 -0.82 -3.94 -10.04
N ALA A 166 -1.61 -4.10 -11.10
CA ALA A 166 -2.08 -5.39 -11.63
C ALA A 166 -1.43 -5.79 -12.97
N GLY A 167 -0.32 -5.15 -13.37
CA GLY A 167 0.25 -5.28 -14.70
C GLY A 167 1.02 -6.57 -14.99
N GLN A 168 1.71 -7.18 -14.02
CA GLN A 168 2.60 -8.35 -14.23
C GLN A 168 2.11 -9.66 -13.55
N ILE A 169 0.82 -9.77 -13.22
CA ILE A 169 0.25 -10.92 -12.48
C ILE A 169 0.55 -12.28 -13.15
N SER A 170 0.51 -12.32 -14.49
CA SER A 170 0.76 -13.48 -15.36
C SER A 170 2.18 -14.01 -15.26
N GLU A 171 3.13 -13.19 -14.82
CA GLU A 171 4.53 -13.59 -14.61
C GLU A 171 4.69 -14.57 -13.44
N PHE A 172 3.68 -14.69 -12.58
CA PHE A 172 3.68 -15.60 -11.43
C PHE A 172 2.57 -16.64 -11.59
N PRO A 173 2.63 -17.54 -12.59
CA PRO A 173 1.51 -18.39 -12.98
C PRO A 173 0.98 -19.26 -11.84
N ASN A 174 1.86 -19.72 -10.95
CA ASN A 174 1.50 -20.56 -9.80
C ASN A 174 0.77 -19.80 -8.68
N ALA A 175 1.04 -18.50 -8.52
CA ALA A 175 0.57 -17.70 -7.39
C ALA A 175 -0.95 -17.50 -7.40
N ILE A 176 -1.56 -17.46 -6.20
CA ILE A 176 -2.97 -17.13 -6.00
C ILE A 176 -3.12 -15.61 -5.96
N LEU A 177 -3.96 -15.05 -6.83
CA LEU A 177 -4.32 -13.63 -6.82
C LEU A 177 -5.42 -13.37 -5.76
N TYR A 178 -5.17 -12.50 -4.80
CA TYR A 178 -6.17 -12.00 -3.87
C TYR A 178 -6.67 -10.64 -4.36
N VAL A 179 -7.97 -10.57 -4.66
CA VAL A 179 -8.64 -9.37 -5.19
C VAL A 179 -10.01 -9.20 -4.55
N GLN A 180 -10.41 -7.97 -4.21
CA GLN A 180 -11.74 -7.71 -3.66
C GLN A 180 -12.84 -7.94 -4.70
N LYS A 181 -13.95 -8.51 -4.24
CA LYS A 181 -15.21 -8.63 -4.97
C LYS A 181 -15.72 -7.27 -5.45
N GLU A 182 -15.58 -6.23 -4.64
CA GLU A 182 -15.96 -4.86 -5.02
C GLU A 182 -15.11 -4.34 -6.20
N GLU A 183 -13.85 -4.75 -6.31
CA GLU A 183 -12.99 -4.35 -7.43
C GLU A 183 -13.45 -5.04 -8.73
N LEU A 184 -13.79 -6.33 -8.64
CA LEU A 184 -14.38 -7.05 -9.77
C LEU A 184 -15.75 -6.48 -10.19
N LYS A 185 -16.57 -5.99 -9.25
CA LYS A 185 -17.80 -5.25 -9.58
C LYS A 185 -17.51 -3.93 -10.29
N GLN A 186 -16.45 -3.22 -9.93
CA GLN A 186 -16.04 -2.00 -10.62
C GLN A 186 -15.66 -2.32 -12.07
N ILE A 187 -14.83 -3.35 -12.27
CA ILE A 187 -14.45 -3.85 -13.60
C ILE A 187 -15.70 -4.26 -14.40
N ASP A 188 -16.62 -5.04 -13.83
CA ASP A 188 -17.86 -5.48 -14.49
C ASP A 188 -18.80 -4.31 -14.85
N PHE A 189 -19.05 -3.38 -13.92
CA PHE A 189 -19.84 -2.18 -14.19
C PHE A 189 -19.29 -1.41 -15.39
N PHE A 190 -17.96 -1.23 -15.42
CA PHE A 190 -17.29 -0.54 -16.50
C PHE A 190 -17.25 -1.35 -17.80
N LEU A 191 -17.19 -2.69 -17.74
CA LEU A 191 -17.42 -3.58 -18.89
C LEU A 191 -18.86 -3.54 -19.44
N ASN A 192 -19.75 -2.79 -18.80
CA ASN A 192 -21.09 -2.46 -19.30
C ASN A 192 -21.28 -0.95 -19.62
N TYR A 193 -20.26 -0.10 -19.45
CA TYR A 193 -20.35 1.33 -19.76
C TYR A 193 -20.60 1.57 -21.27
N PRO A 194 -21.59 2.41 -21.66
CA PRO A 194 -22.02 2.56 -23.05
C PRO A 194 -21.00 3.31 -23.92
N SER A 195 -20.58 2.69 -25.02
CA SER A 195 -19.63 3.26 -25.99
C SER A 195 -20.15 4.46 -26.79
N THR A 196 -21.46 4.71 -26.74
CA THR A 196 -22.12 5.85 -27.40
C THR A 196 -22.31 7.07 -26.48
N PHE A 197 -21.82 7.00 -25.23
CA PHE A 197 -21.90 8.13 -24.30
C PHE A 197 -21.08 9.31 -24.80
N ASP A 198 -21.62 10.52 -24.66
CA ASP A 198 -21.06 11.76 -25.23
C ASP A 198 -20.62 11.62 -26.71
N GLY A 199 -21.40 10.90 -27.52
CA GLY A 199 -21.08 10.66 -28.93
C GLY A 199 -19.85 9.77 -29.17
N GLY A 200 -19.33 9.11 -28.13
CA GLY A 200 -18.09 8.34 -28.16
C GLY A 200 -16.85 9.12 -27.72
N HIS A 201 -16.96 10.41 -27.40
CA HIS A 201 -15.81 11.20 -26.89
C HIS A 201 -15.36 10.78 -25.49
N ILE A 202 -16.28 10.23 -24.69
CA ILE A 202 -15.99 9.59 -23.41
C ILE A 202 -16.06 8.08 -23.64
N SER A 203 -14.91 7.52 -23.98
CA SER A 203 -14.75 6.08 -24.17
C SER A 203 -14.78 5.34 -22.83
N ARG A 204 -15.11 4.05 -22.88
CA ARG A 204 -14.99 3.15 -21.73
C ARG A 204 -13.55 3.16 -21.23
N VAL A 205 -12.62 2.62 -22.00
CA VAL A 205 -11.18 2.73 -21.72
C VAL A 205 -10.60 3.78 -22.66
N ASN A 206 -9.86 4.77 -22.12
CA ASN A 206 -9.08 5.67 -22.94
C ASN A 206 -7.63 5.16 -23.04
N THR A 207 -7.17 4.94 -24.28
CA THR A 207 -5.78 4.58 -24.63
C THR A 207 -5.19 5.54 -25.66
N ASP A 208 -5.75 6.75 -25.78
CA ASP A 208 -5.23 7.80 -26.66
C ASP A 208 -4.05 8.56 -26.00
N PRO A 209 -3.21 9.26 -26.78
CA PRO A 209 -2.14 10.10 -26.24
C PRO A 209 -2.67 11.16 -25.26
N GLY A 210 -2.11 11.20 -24.06
CA GLY A 210 -2.67 11.91 -22.90
C GLY A 210 -3.21 10.97 -21.81
N GLY A 211 -3.17 9.66 -22.04
CA GLY A 211 -3.45 8.63 -21.06
C GLY A 211 -4.94 8.52 -20.71
N CYS A 212 -5.24 8.01 -19.52
CA CYS A 212 -6.62 7.72 -19.11
C CYS A 212 -7.52 8.94 -18.86
N ALA A 213 -7.01 10.17 -19.07
CA ALA A 213 -7.78 11.38 -18.84
C ALA A 213 -9.13 11.33 -19.59
N ARG A 214 -10.21 11.73 -18.91
CA ARG A 214 -11.59 11.71 -19.42
C ARG A 214 -12.23 10.32 -19.61
N SER A 215 -11.65 9.24 -19.06
CA SER A 215 -12.32 7.95 -18.95
C SER A 215 -12.84 7.70 -17.52
N PRO A 216 -14.07 7.19 -17.32
CA PRO A 216 -14.52 6.73 -16.00
C PRO A 216 -13.78 5.47 -15.55
N VAL A 217 -13.16 4.75 -16.49
CA VAL A 217 -12.43 3.48 -16.34
C VAL A 217 -10.91 3.69 -16.46
N CYS A 218 -10.44 4.86 -16.02
CA CYS A 218 -9.01 5.02 -15.77
C CYS A 218 -8.53 3.89 -14.85
N GLY A 219 -7.34 3.37 -15.15
CA GLY A 219 -6.73 2.22 -14.50
C GLY A 219 -6.67 0.94 -15.34
N TYR A 220 -7.68 0.69 -16.18
CA TYR A 220 -7.97 -0.69 -16.64
C TYR A 220 -7.88 -0.89 -18.17
N PRO A 221 -6.68 -0.84 -18.78
CA PRO A 221 -6.52 -1.19 -20.19
C PRO A 221 -6.78 -2.69 -20.41
N PRO A 222 -7.12 -3.13 -21.64
CA PRO A 222 -7.53 -4.51 -21.89
C PRO A 222 -6.51 -5.56 -21.43
N GLN A 223 -5.21 -5.26 -21.52
CA GLN A 223 -4.16 -6.13 -21.02
C GLN A 223 -4.23 -6.33 -19.51
N THR A 224 -4.42 -5.28 -18.70
CA THR A 224 -4.56 -5.40 -17.23
C THR A 224 -5.85 -6.11 -16.84
N VAL A 225 -6.95 -5.90 -17.56
CA VAL A 225 -8.19 -6.67 -17.35
C VAL A 225 -7.95 -8.16 -17.64
N ASN A 226 -7.17 -8.50 -18.67
CA ASN A 226 -6.79 -9.88 -18.97
C ASN A 226 -5.86 -10.50 -17.91
N GLU A 227 -4.96 -9.72 -17.30
CA GLU A 227 -4.10 -10.15 -16.18
C GLU A 227 -4.95 -10.61 -14.97
N ILE A 228 -5.91 -9.78 -14.56
CA ILE A 228 -6.82 -10.07 -13.44
C ILE A 228 -7.79 -11.20 -13.80
N LEU A 229 -8.55 -11.06 -14.89
CA LEU A 229 -9.57 -12.05 -15.27
C LEU A 229 -8.95 -13.39 -15.69
N GLY A 230 -7.72 -13.41 -16.23
CA GLY A 230 -6.98 -14.63 -16.52
C GLY A 230 -6.73 -15.49 -15.28
N LYS A 231 -6.39 -14.86 -14.14
CA LYS A 231 -6.29 -15.55 -12.85
C LYS A 231 -7.64 -16.02 -12.32
N VAL A 232 -8.68 -15.19 -12.42
CA VAL A 232 -10.04 -15.54 -11.94
C VAL A 232 -10.61 -16.72 -12.73
N LEU A 233 -10.64 -16.63 -14.06
CA LEU A 233 -11.16 -17.67 -14.95
C LEU A 233 -10.30 -18.94 -14.94
N GLY A 234 -8.98 -18.80 -14.71
CA GLY A 234 -8.04 -19.91 -14.56
C GLY A 234 -8.11 -20.62 -13.19
N GLY A 235 -9.00 -20.23 -12.28
CA GLY A 235 -9.08 -20.82 -10.93
C GLY A 235 -7.86 -20.53 -10.05
N LYS A 236 -7.15 -19.44 -10.34
CA LYS A 236 -5.92 -18.98 -9.65
C LYS A 236 -6.12 -17.64 -8.93
N ALA A 237 -7.36 -17.34 -8.53
CA ALA A 237 -7.68 -16.21 -7.68
C ALA A 237 -8.53 -16.62 -6.47
N HIS A 238 -8.34 -15.91 -5.36
CA HIS A 238 -9.21 -15.90 -4.20
C HIS A 238 -9.96 -14.56 -4.19
N ILE A 239 -11.30 -14.62 -4.28
CA ILE A 239 -12.14 -13.43 -4.29
C ILE A 239 -12.46 -13.05 -2.84
N VAL A 240 -11.88 -11.95 -2.38
CA VAL A 240 -12.06 -11.43 -1.02
C VAL A 240 -13.36 -10.63 -0.94
N ASP A 241 -14.06 -10.68 0.19
CA ASP A 241 -15.27 -9.88 0.45
C ASP A 241 -15.12 -9.18 1.81
N GLY A 242 -14.33 -8.10 1.84
CA GLY A 242 -13.98 -7.38 3.06
C GLY A 242 -12.62 -7.81 3.65
N ARG A 243 -12.59 -8.04 4.97
CA ARG A 243 -11.37 -8.46 5.71
C ARG A 243 -11.05 -9.94 5.48
N HIS A 244 -9.77 -10.28 5.25
CA HIS A 244 -9.35 -11.67 5.07
C HIS A 244 -7.94 -11.94 5.60
N GLU A 245 -7.74 -13.03 6.34
CA GLU A 245 -6.41 -13.43 6.85
C GLU A 245 -5.83 -14.54 5.97
N ILE A 246 -4.80 -14.22 5.19
CA ILE A 246 -4.14 -15.16 4.26
C ILE A 246 -3.43 -16.25 5.06
N ARG A 247 -2.72 -15.82 6.12
CA ARG A 247 -2.09 -16.66 7.14
C ARG A 247 -1.88 -15.83 8.40
N ARG A 248 -1.58 -16.48 9.52
CA ARG A 248 -1.32 -15.82 10.82
C ARG A 248 -0.30 -14.68 10.64
N GLY A 249 -0.72 -13.44 10.93
CA GLY A 249 0.09 -12.22 10.79
C GLY A 249 0.21 -11.66 9.37
N VAL A 250 -0.62 -12.10 8.42
CA VAL A 250 -0.73 -11.53 7.06
C VAL A 250 -2.22 -11.34 6.73
N ILE A 251 -2.70 -10.11 6.87
CA ILE A 251 -4.14 -9.78 6.88
C ILE A 251 -4.43 -8.71 5.81
N ILE A 252 -5.41 -9.01 4.96
CA ILE A 252 -6.02 -8.08 4.03
C ILE A 252 -7.10 -7.28 4.77
N HIS A 253 -7.01 -5.96 4.68
CA HIS A 253 -8.05 -5.04 5.15
C HIS A 253 -8.72 -4.33 3.96
N PRO A 254 -10.05 -4.23 3.90
CA PRO A 254 -10.72 -3.46 2.85
C PRO A 254 -10.46 -1.96 3.03
N ALA A 255 -10.27 -1.25 1.94
CA ALA A 255 -10.17 0.21 1.88
C ALA A 255 -11.01 0.77 0.72
N PHE A 256 -12.24 0.26 0.62
CA PHE A 256 -13.13 0.53 -0.50
C PHE A 256 -13.31 2.03 -0.76
N ARG A 257 -13.08 2.43 -2.01
CA ARG A 257 -13.08 3.81 -2.52
C ARG A 257 -11.97 4.72 -1.98
N GLY A 258 -11.02 4.21 -1.19
CA GLY A 258 -9.83 4.96 -0.78
C GLY A 258 -8.89 5.35 -1.94
N HIS A 259 -8.98 4.61 -3.06
CA HIS A 259 -8.53 5.05 -4.39
C HIS A 259 -9.46 4.49 -5.48
N THR A 260 -9.64 3.17 -5.51
CA THR A 260 -10.63 2.47 -6.33
C THR A 260 -11.76 1.91 -5.49
N TYR A 261 -12.87 1.54 -6.15
CA TYR A 261 -14.08 1.07 -5.49
C TYR A 261 -13.84 -0.15 -4.58
N GLY A 262 -12.95 -1.06 -4.96
CA GLY A 262 -12.55 -2.24 -4.19
C GLY A 262 -11.10 -2.23 -3.72
N SER A 263 -10.50 -1.05 -3.51
CA SER A 263 -9.16 -0.95 -2.91
C SER A 263 -9.05 -1.72 -1.59
N GLN A 264 -7.89 -2.29 -1.32
CA GLN A 264 -7.53 -3.03 -0.12
C GLN A 264 -6.10 -2.73 0.33
N LEU A 265 -5.79 -3.07 1.58
CA LEU A 265 -4.50 -2.93 2.26
C LEU A 265 -3.99 -4.31 2.68
N LEU A 266 -2.68 -4.44 2.93
CA LEU A 266 -2.08 -5.64 3.50
C LEU A 266 -1.27 -5.33 4.77
N GLN A 267 -1.76 -5.78 5.92
CA GLN A 267 -1.02 -5.86 7.17
C GLN A 267 -0.08 -7.08 7.15
N VAL A 268 1.17 -6.89 7.60
CA VAL A 268 2.21 -7.92 7.68
C VAL A 268 2.97 -7.79 9.00
N ASN A 269 3.00 -8.84 9.82
CA ASN A 269 3.83 -8.86 11.02
C ASN A 269 5.32 -8.93 10.68
N THR A 270 6.14 -8.09 11.29
CA THR A 270 7.59 -8.03 11.05
C THR A 270 8.35 -7.64 12.33
N PRO A 271 9.69 -7.74 12.38
CA PRO A 271 10.45 -7.34 13.57
C PRO A 271 10.37 -5.84 13.92
N ARG A 272 9.91 -4.99 12.99
CA ARG A 272 9.56 -3.58 13.28
C ARG A 272 8.10 -3.39 13.71
N GLY A 273 7.36 -4.47 13.97
CA GLY A 273 5.92 -4.49 14.21
C GLY A 273 5.15 -4.64 12.90
N GLN A 274 3.86 -4.31 12.93
CA GLN A 274 3.01 -4.38 11.76
C GLN A 274 3.49 -3.39 10.68
N LEU A 275 3.80 -3.90 9.48
CA LEU A 275 3.86 -3.11 8.25
C LEU A 275 2.47 -3.11 7.61
N VAL A 276 2.02 -1.98 7.06
CA VAL A 276 0.75 -1.92 6.32
C VAL A 276 1.01 -1.33 4.93
N PHE A 277 0.97 -2.19 3.91
CA PHE A 277 1.04 -1.78 2.51
C PHE A 277 -0.34 -1.31 2.07
N GLY A 278 -0.45 -0.13 1.46
CA GLY A 278 -1.75 0.44 1.11
C GLY A 278 -1.97 0.80 -0.35
N SER A 279 -1.05 0.44 -1.25
CA SER A 279 -1.16 0.74 -2.69
C SER A 279 -1.47 2.23 -2.86
N ASP A 280 -2.38 2.59 -3.77
CA ASP A 280 -2.74 3.99 -4.00
C ASP A 280 -3.69 4.59 -2.99
N THR A 281 -4.34 3.77 -2.16
CA THR A 281 -4.99 4.31 -0.96
C THR A 281 -3.94 4.95 -0.05
N TYR A 282 -2.73 4.40 0.02
CA TYR A 282 -1.56 5.03 0.65
C TYR A 282 -0.60 5.61 -0.40
N SER A 283 -1.10 6.31 -1.41
CA SER A 283 -0.25 6.89 -2.48
C SER A 283 0.95 7.70 -1.94
N SER A 284 0.79 8.40 -0.82
CA SER A 284 1.87 9.18 -0.19
C SER A 284 1.93 9.01 1.33
N TRP A 285 3.15 8.88 1.83
CA TRP A 285 3.46 8.83 3.26
C TRP A 285 3.44 10.23 3.88
N GLU A 286 3.90 11.27 3.17
CA GLU A 286 3.61 12.66 3.56
C GLU A 286 2.10 12.96 3.60
N GLY A 287 1.32 12.37 2.68
CA GLY A 287 -0.15 12.48 2.67
C GLY A 287 -0.78 11.95 3.96
N ILE A 288 -0.40 10.74 4.37
CA ILE A 288 -0.81 10.13 5.66
C ILE A 288 -0.36 11.00 6.84
N ARG A 289 0.92 11.37 6.90
CA ARG A 289 1.53 12.13 8.01
C ARG A 289 0.79 13.44 8.29
N ASP A 290 0.50 14.18 7.22
CA ASP A 290 0.00 15.55 7.29
C ASP A 290 -1.51 15.64 7.02
N TRP A 291 -2.22 14.51 6.92
CA TRP A 291 -3.65 14.40 6.63
C TRP A 291 -4.08 15.13 5.33
N ASN A 292 -3.28 14.97 4.28
CA ASN A 292 -3.58 15.48 2.94
C ASN A 292 -4.03 14.35 2.00
N VAL A 293 -4.98 14.65 1.12
CA VAL A 293 -5.41 13.70 0.10
C VAL A 293 -4.27 13.52 -0.92
N ALA A 294 -3.98 12.27 -1.28
CA ALA A 294 -3.01 11.93 -2.30
C ALA A 294 -3.65 11.07 -3.39
N ASN A 295 -3.27 11.31 -4.64
CA ASN A 295 -3.75 10.62 -5.84
C ASN A 295 -5.30 10.59 -5.91
N ILE A 296 -5.90 11.74 -6.22
CA ILE A 296 -7.35 11.95 -6.16
C ILE A 296 -8.15 11.26 -7.28
N GLN A 297 -7.48 10.49 -8.13
CA GLN A 297 -8.09 9.77 -9.24
C GLN A 297 -9.01 8.67 -8.71
N GLN A 298 -10.32 8.74 -9.00
CA GLN A 298 -11.38 7.83 -8.51
C GLN A 298 -11.61 7.82 -6.97
N THR A 299 -10.77 8.49 -6.19
CA THR A 299 -10.78 8.56 -4.72
C THR A 299 -12.03 9.21 -4.11
N ASP A 300 -12.66 8.51 -3.17
CA ASP A 300 -13.53 9.07 -2.13
C ASP A 300 -12.65 9.51 -0.96
N THR A 301 -12.54 10.83 -0.76
CA THR A 301 -11.58 11.40 0.19
C THR A 301 -11.88 11.06 1.64
N ILE A 302 -13.15 10.81 2.00
CA ILE A 302 -13.52 10.35 3.34
C ILE A 302 -13.01 8.92 3.55
N GLN A 303 -13.16 8.04 2.55
CA GLN A 303 -12.71 6.65 2.65
C GLN A 303 -11.17 6.55 2.65
N GLN A 304 -10.47 7.44 1.93
CA GLN A 304 -9.01 7.52 2.01
C GLN A 304 -8.54 7.94 3.41
N MET A 305 -9.18 8.93 4.04
CA MET A 305 -8.84 9.35 5.42
C MET A 305 -9.17 8.26 6.45
N LEU A 306 -10.28 7.53 6.29
CA LEU A 306 -10.60 6.36 7.13
C LEU A 306 -9.55 5.24 6.94
N ALA A 307 -9.00 5.07 5.74
CA ALA A 307 -7.87 4.16 5.54
C ALA A 307 -6.59 4.68 6.21
N TYR A 308 -6.32 5.99 6.22
CA TYR A 308 -5.22 6.55 7.01
C TYR A 308 -5.38 6.27 8.51
N GLU A 309 -6.61 6.35 9.06
CA GLU A 309 -6.89 5.91 10.44
C GLU A 309 -6.48 4.45 10.67
N LYS A 310 -6.74 3.53 9.72
CA LYS A 310 -6.25 2.14 9.80
C LYS A 310 -4.73 2.06 9.87
N CYS A 311 -4.01 2.85 9.07
CA CYS A 311 -2.55 2.94 9.15
C CYS A 311 -2.08 3.32 10.57
N TYR A 312 -2.66 4.39 11.13
CA TYR A 312 -2.31 4.82 12.48
C TYR A 312 -2.61 3.72 13.51
N VAL A 313 -3.82 3.16 13.52
CA VAL A 313 -4.22 2.15 14.51
C VAL A 313 -3.41 0.86 14.41
N LEU A 314 -3.22 0.32 13.20
CA LEU A 314 -2.51 -0.95 13.00
C LEU A 314 -1.01 -0.85 13.25
N THR A 315 -0.39 0.32 13.05
CA THR A 315 1.07 0.50 13.24
C THR A 315 1.47 1.15 14.56
N SER A 316 0.49 1.57 15.36
CA SER A 316 0.69 2.10 16.72
C SER A 316 1.22 1.05 17.70
N ARG A 317 1.89 1.52 18.75
CA ARG A 317 2.27 0.75 19.95
C ARG A 317 1.78 1.46 21.21
N PRO A 318 1.70 0.79 22.38
CA PRO A 318 1.32 1.46 23.62
C PRO A 318 2.22 2.68 23.93
N GLY A 319 1.65 3.88 23.82
CA GLY A 319 2.37 5.15 24.01
C GLY A 319 2.95 5.81 22.75
N ASP A 320 2.79 5.21 21.57
CA ASP A 320 3.24 5.77 20.28
C ASP A 320 2.16 5.59 19.18
N MET A 321 1.54 6.70 18.77
CA MET A 321 0.54 6.69 17.69
C MET A 321 1.24 6.86 16.35
N SER A 322 1.80 5.76 15.85
CA SER A 322 2.73 5.74 14.73
C SER A 322 2.03 5.61 13.37
N PHE A 323 2.72 6.07 12.33
CA PHE A 323 2.41 5.87 10.91
C PHE A 323 3.69 5.51 10.12
N HIS A 324 4.79 5.24 10.83
CA HIS A 324 6.13 5.06 10.24
C HIS A 324 6.27 3.74 9.46
N ASN A 325 5.39 2.78 9.70
CA ASN A 325 5.35 1.47 9.06
C ASN A 325 4.32 1.37 7.92
N CYS A 326 3.65 2.46 7.56
CA CYS A 326 2.71 2.49 6.45
C CYS A 326 3.49 2.64 5.13
N VAL A 327 3.34 1.66 4.23
CA VAL A 327 4.11 1.54 3.00
C VAL A 327 3.33 2.14 1.84
N SER A 328 3.89 3.18 1.23
CA SER A 328 3.28 3.96 0.16
C SER A 328 3.73 3.55 -1.24
N ALA A 329 2.77 3.46 -2.17
CA ALA A 329 3.04 3.07 -3.55
C ALA A 329 3.83 4.13 -4.33
N HIS A 330 3.46 5.40 -4.19
CA HIS A 330 3.90 6.50 -5.05
C HIS A 330 4.61 7.64 -4.30
N GLU A 331 5.17 7.36 -3.12
CA GLU A 331 5.72 8.41 -2.28
C GLU A 331 6.91 9.14 -2.96
N PRO A 332 6.83 10.46 -3.23
CA PRO A 332 7.85 11.18 -4.01
C PRO A 332 9.25 11.17 -3.39
N ILE A 333 9.32 11.08 -2.06
CA ILE A 333 10.55 11.04 -1.28
C ILE A 333 11.00 9.59 -0.95
N SER A 334 10.42 8.58 -1.60
CA SER A 334 10.93 7.21 -1.57
C SER A 334 12.40 7.15 -1.97
N TYR A 335 13.15 6.26 -1.33
CA TYR A 335 14.58 6.09 -1.57
C TYR A 335 15.38 7.38 -1.27
N THR A 336 14.94 8.14 -0.27
CA THR A 336 15.68 9.29 0.31
C THR A 336 15.75 9.16 1.83
N ALA A 337 16.48 10.05 2.48
CA ALA A 337 16.46 10.15 3.95
C ALA A 337 15.12 10.68 4.51
N GLY A 338 14.27 11.29 3.68
CA GLY A 338 12.99 11.88 4.08
C GLY A 338 11.89 10.85 4.36
N TYR A 339 11.99 9.64 3.79
CA TYR A 339 11.09 8.51 4.08
C TYR A 339 11.91 7.36 4.69
N PRO A 340 12.10 7.33 6.03
CA PRO A 340 13.04 6.41 6.68
C PRO A 340 12.82 4.94 6.35
N LEU A 341 11.57 4.55 6.10
CA LEU A 341 11.16 3.18 5.77
C LEU A 341 11.88 2.62 4.54
N THR A 342 12.18 3.47 3.55
CA THR A 342 12.87 3.12 2.29
C THR A 342 14.31 3.64 2.20
N SER A 343 14.88 4.11 3.32
CA SER A 343 16.23 4.70 3.36
C SER A 343 17.37 3.68 3.11
N ASN A 344 17.11 2.40 3.36
CA ASN A 344 18.03 1.28 3.13
C ASN A 344 17.89 0.72 1.71
N TRP A 345 18.26 1.53 0.71
CA TRP A 345 18.05 1.24 -0.72
C TRP A 345 19.31 1.12 -1.56
N TRP A 346 19.14 0.59 -2.78
CA TRP A 346 20.16 0.52 -3.83
C TRP A 346 19.52 0.47 -5.23
N LEU A 347 20.31 0.78 -6.27
CA LEU A 347 19.97 0.53 -7.67
C LEU A 347 20.08 -0.97 -7.99
N ILE A 348 19.06 -1.54 -8.62
CA ILE A 348 19.03 -2.97 -8.95
C ILE A 348 19.97 -3.24 -10.13
N PRO A 349 20.93 -4.19 -10.02
CA PRO A 349 21.81 -4.56 -11.12
C PRO A 349 21.02 -5.02 -12.35
N GLY A 350 21.20 -4.35 -13.49
CA GLY A 350 20.44 -4.64 -14.71
C GLY A 350 18.95 -4.25 -14.66
N GLY A 351 18.48 -3.63 -13.58
CA GLY A 351 17.09 -3.22 -13.39
C GLY A 351 16.72 -1.90 -14.06
N ASN A 352 17.44 -1.44 -15.09
CA ASN A 352 17.09 -0.22 -15.84
C ASN A 352 16.81 1.03 -14.97
N CYS A 353 17.62 1.28 -13.94
CA CYS A 353 17.43 2.35 -12.95
C CYS A 353 16.27 2.17 -11.94
N SER A 354 15.59 1.02 -11.91
CA SER A 354 14.78 0.58 -10.77
C SER A 354 15.63 0.53 -9.49
N ARG A 355 14.99 0.91 -8.39
CA ARG A 355 15.53 0.86 -7.03
C ARG A 355 14.87 -0.27 -6.24
N ALA A 356 15.62 -0.85 -5.32
CA ALA A 356 15.10 -1.71 -4.26
C ALA A 356 15.36 -1.08 -2.90
N ALA A 357 14.50 -1.31 -1.92
CA ALA A 357 14.84 -1.07 -0.52
C ALA A 357 14.49 -2.28 0.34
N GLU A 358 15.40 -2.59 1.26
CA GLU A 358 15.20 -3.59 2.30
C GLU A 358 14.51 -2.91 3.48
N LEU A 359 13.23 -3.23 3.67
CA LEU A 359 12.45 -2.64 4.75
C LEU A 359 12.93 -3.28 6.05
N THR A 360 12.72 -4.59 6.20
CA THR A 360 13.00 -5.32 7.45
C THR A 360 13.29 -6.79 7.18
N LEU A 361 14.03 -7.43 8.07
CA LEU A 361 14.50 -8.81 7.93
C LEU A 361 14.12 -9.60 9.17
N ALA A 362 13.40 -10.71 9.00
CA ALA A 362 13.10 -11.65 10.06
C ALA A 362 14.39 -12.28 10.62
N ASN A 363 14.32 -12.77 11.87
CA ASN A 363 15.45 -13.36 12.57
C ASN A 363 16.09 -14.51 11.75
N GLY A 364 17.37 -14.33 11.38
CA GLY A 364 18.15 -15.31 10.60
C GLY A 364 18.27 -15.00 9.10
N GLU A 365 17.53 -14.03 8.57
CA GLU A 365 17.71 -13.55 7.20
C GLU A 365 18.95 -12.64 7.09
N GLY A 366 19.78 -12.88 6.07
CA GLY A 366 20.92 -12.02 5.76
C GLY A 366 20.49 -10.77 4.98
N THR A 367 21.27 -9.69 5.02
CA THR A 367 20.96 -8.50 4.20
C THR A 367 21.15 -8.78 2.71
N HIS A 368 20.20 -8.31 1.91
CA HIS A 368 20.22 -8.35 0.45
C HIS A 368 20.85 -7.07 -0.14
N VAL A 369 21.18 -6.08 0.70
CA VAL A 369 21.82 -4.82 0.30
C VAL A 369 23.25 -5.12 -0.20
N PRO A 370 23.62 -4.77 -1.44
CA PRO A 370 24.98 -4.92 -1.93
C PRO A 370 25.98 -4.09 -1.11
N ASN A 371 27.22 -4.56 -0.98
CA ASN A 371 28.28 -3.82 -0.28
C ASN A 371 29.44 -3.50 -1.24
N PRO A 372 29.68 -2.22 -1.60
CA PRO A 372 28.87 -1.04 -1.25
C PRO A 372 27.55 -0.97 -2.04
N PRO A 373 26.50 -0.32 -1.51
CA PRO A 373 25.23 -0.21 -2.22
C PRO A 373 25.33 0.77 -3.39
N PRO A 374 25.00 0.37 -4.63
CA PRO A 374 25.03 1.28 -5.78
C PRO A 374 23.94 2.36 -5.65
N ARG A 375 24.35 3.62 -5.50
CA ARG A 375 23.46 4.81 -5.35
C ARG A 375 23.84 5.96 -6.29
N GLY A 376 24.38 5.63 -7.47
CA GLY A 376 24.91 6.60 -8.45
C GLY A 376 23.88 7.13 -9.45
N ALA A 377 24.35 7.93 -10.41
CA ALA A 377 23.55 8.31 -11.58
C ALA A 377 23.26 7.08 -12.46
N CYS A 378 22.08 7.05 -13.07
CA CYS A 378 21.66 6.00 -13.97
C CYS A 378 20.82 6.61 -15.11
N THR A 379 21.03 6.12 -16.34
CA THR A 379 20.28 6.55 -17.53
C THR A 379 19.36 5.40 -17.95
N PRO A 380 18.03 5.56 -17.85
CA PRO A 380 17.11 4.51 -18.25
C PRO A 380 17.06 4.39 -19.77
N VAL A 381 16.79 3.18 -20.26
CA VAL A 381 16.52 2.89 -21.68
C VAL A 381 15.06 2.47 -21.85
N ILE A 382 14.49 2.77 -23.02
CA ILE A 382 13.19 2.25 -23.43
C ILE A 382 13.39 0.80 -23.91
N PRO A 383 12.74 -0.21 -23.31
CA PRO A 383 12.80 -1.58 -23.78
C PRO A 383 12.06 -1.74 -25.12
N PRO A 384 12.44 -2.70 -25.98
CA PRO A 384 11.64 -3.08 -27.13
C PRO A 384 10.26 -3.58 -26.68
N HIS A 385 9.19 -3.14 -27.35
CA HIS A 385 7.82 -3.50 -27.04
C HIS A 385 6.88 -3.49 -28.26
#